data_AF-A0A168Q364-F1
#
_entry.id   AF-A0A168Q364-F1
#
_cell.length_a   1.000
_cell.length_b   1.000
_cell.length_c   1.000
_cell.angle_alpha   90.00
_cell.angle_beta   90.00
_cell.angle_gamma   90.00
#
_symmetry.space_group_name_H-M   'P 1'
#
loop_
_entity.id
_entity.type
_entity.pdbx_description
1 polymer ?
#
loop_
_entity_poly.entity_id
_entity_poly.type
_entity_poly.pdbx_seq_one_letter_code
_entity_poly.pdbx_strand_id
1 'polypeptide(L)'
;MKIDLHSHIKLTKKTHFSIEYFRESVQEAILNGLDAIAMTEHFNTYRFHDIYEELDRNYTYTEDYYDVEGFKVFPGMEVDVRNGGHILVIGTRGAVLELRSRLEPHTEANMFVAFEQLLDWCDELSLLRIGAHPYRESNSLTQHDPALLRRLDCFDLNAKDLSTYGPTMRDTVQELAHTIGIPMVAGSDTHHPLQFGSVINQLDGEYNTVTDLADCLKQERYHILVSPCLAEKVKGANVVKKLLKQHGKVLVQ
;
A
#
# COMPACT_ATOMS: atom_id res chain seq x y z
N MET A 1 -0.95 -11.85 13.61
CA MET A 1 -1.28 -10.55 13.00
C MET A 1 -2.00 -10.72 11.67
N LYS A 2 -3.07 -9.95 11.46
CA LYS A 2 -3.75 -9.73 10.18
C LYS A 2 -3.41 -8.33 9.68
N ILE A 3 -2.80 -8.26 8.49
CA ILE A 3 -2.28 -7.02 7.92
C ILE A 3 -2.75 -6.81 6.47
N ASP A 4 -3.09 -5.57 6.15
CA ASP A 4 -3.29 -5.09 4.78
C ASP A 4 -2.07 -4.27 4.36
N LEU A 5 -1.36 -4.75 3.33
CA LEU A 5 -0.08 -4.18 2.89
C LEU A 5 -0.22 -3.07 1.84
N HIS A 6 -1.45 -2.74 1.41
CA HIS A 6 -1.71 -1.71 0.43
C HIS A 6 -2.95 -0.90 0.81
N SER A 7 -2.74 0.23 1.48
CA SER A 7 -3.84 1.08 1.90
C SER A 7 -3.54 2.58 1.72
N HIS A 8 -4.58 3.31 1.33
CA HIS A 8 -4.57 4.76 1.25
C HIS A 8 -5.49 5.36 2.33
N ILE A 9 -4.93 6.27 3.10
CA ILE A 9 -5.53 6.97 4.24
C ILE A 9 -6.06 8.36 3.88
N LYS A 10 -5.91 8.76 2.61
CA LYS A 10 -6.55 9.96 2.07
C LYS A 10 -7.58 9.58 1.02
N LEU A 11 -8.72 10.27 1.03
CA LEU A 11 -9.78 10.03 0.05
C LEU A 11 -9.29 10.15 -1.40
N THR A 12 -8.38 11.11 -1.64
CA THR A 12 -7.64 11.24 -2.90
C THR A 12 -6.26 11.81 -2.64
N LYS A 13 -5.36 11.64 -3.61
CA LYS A 13 -4.05 12.31 -3.59
C LYS A 13 -4.09 13.85 -3.56
N LYS A 14 -5.24 14.48 -3.79
CA LYS A 14 -5.39 15.95 -3.83
C LYS A 14 -5.97 16.57 -2.55
N THR A 15 -6.46 15.76 -1.62
CA THR A 15 -7.03 16.30 -0.36
C THR A 15 -5.92 16.62 0.64
N HIS A 16 -6.21 17.45 1.64
CA HIS A 16 -5.41 17.48 2.85
C HIS A 16 -5.52 16.15 3.60
N PHE A 17 -4.53 15.85 4.43
CA PHE A 17 -4.66 14.80 5.45
C PHE A 17 -5.66 15.26 6.53
N SER A 18 -6.46 14.33 7.05
CA SER A 18 -7.37 14.58 8.18
C SER A 18 -7.18 13.45 9.18
N ILE A 19 -6.83 13.83 10.41
CA ILE A 19 -6.64 12.88 11.51
C ILE A 19 -7.96 12.18 11.87
N GLU A 20 -9.11 12.84 11.70
CA GLU A 20 -10.44 12.26 11.90
C GLU A 20 -10.72 11.18 10.86
N TYR A 21 -10.49 11.45 9.58
CA TYR A 21 -10.67 10.48 8.51
C TYR A 21 -9.71 9.28 8.63
N PHE A 22 -8.49 9.54 9.09
CA PHE A 22 -7.54 8.48 9.43
C PHE A 22 -8.05 7.60 10.58
N ARG A 23 -8.58 8.19 11.66
CA ARG A 23 -9.18 7.45 12.78
C ARG A 23 -10.37 6.61 12.32
N GLU A 24 -11.24 7.15 11.48
CA GLU A 24 -12.34 6.39 10.87
C GLU A 24 -11.82 5.20 10.04
N SER A 25 -10.74 5.41 9.28
CA SER A 25 -10.09 4.38 8.48
C SER A 25 -9.52 3.24 9.35
N VAL A 26 -8.80 3.59 10.42
CA VAL A 26 -8.26 2.61 11.38
C VAL A 26 -9.38 1.89 12.11
N GLN A 27 -10.42 2.60 12.55
CA GLN A 27 -11.55 1.98 13.23
C GLN A 27 -12.29 0.98 12.33
N GLU A 28 -12.50 1.32 11.06
CA GLU A 28 -13.09 0.38 10.10
C GLU A 28 -12.16 -0.82 9.83
N ALA A 29 -10.84 -0.62 9.78
CA ALA A 29 -9.89 -1.74 9.68
C ALA A 29 -9.99 -2.69 10.89
N ILE A 30 -10.05 -2.15 12.11
CA ILE A 30 -10.25 -2.93 13.35
C ILE A 30 -11.59 -3.68 13.32
N LEU A 31 -12.68 -3.04 12.91
CA LEU A 31 -14.00 -3.67 12.78
C LEU A 31 -14.00 -4.83 11.77
N ASN A 32 -13.11 -4.78 10.78
CA ASN A 32 -12.88 -5.86 9.82
C ASN A 32 -11.83 -6.88 10.28
N GLY A 33 -11.38 -6.79 11.52
CA GLY A 33 -10.49 -7.75 12.18
C GLY A 33 -9.05 -7.65 11.73
N LEU A 34 -8.59 -6.49 11.23
CA LEU A 34 -7.17 -6.23 11.03
C LEU A 34 -6.51 -5.86 12.36
N ASP A 35 -5.24 -6.24 12.49
CA ASP A 35 -4.36 -5.81 13.59
C ASP A 35 -3.39 -4.72 13.12
N ALA A 36 -3.16 -4.62 11.80
CA ALA A 36 -2.22 -3.68 11.21
C ALA A 36 -2.56 -3.26 9.77
N ILE A 37 -2.01 -2.13 9.35
CA ILE A 37 -1.90 -1.73 7.93
C ILE A 37 -0.48 -1.29 7.60
N ALA A 38 -0.09 -1.42 6.34
CA ALA A 38 0.92 -0.56 5.74
C ALA A 38 0.24 0.65 5.10
N MET A 39 0.63 1.84 5.53
CA MET A 39 0.10 3.10 5.04
C MET A 39 0.90 3.55 3.81
N THR A 40 0.45 3.16 2.63
CA THR A 40 1.19 3.31 1.37
C THR A 40 0.62 4.42 0.50
N GLU A 41 0.51 5.64 1.04
CA GLU A 41 -0.02 6.77 0.28
C GLU A 41 0.78 7.05 -0.99
N HIS A 42 0.08 7.53 -2.03
CA HIS A 42 0.72 8.03 -3.26
C HIS A 42 1.87 9.00 -2.93
N PHE A 43 3.05 8.74 -3.48
CA PHE A 43 4.24 9.58 -3.25
C PHE A 43 4.04 11.06 -3.69
N ASN A 44 3.17 11.26 -4.68
CA ASN A 44 2.78 12.58 -5.21
C ASN A 44 1.49 13.13 -4.56
N THR A 45 1.08 12.60 -3.41
CA THR A 45 -0.04 13.13 -2.63
C THR A 45 0.27 14.55 -2.14
N TYR A 46 -0.75 15.40 -2.14
CA TYR A 46 -0.63 16.78 -1.69
C TYR A 46 -0.21 16.81 -0.22
N ARG A 47 0.86 17.56 0.06
CA ARG A 47 1.45 17.71 1.41
C ARG A 47 1.72 16.37 2.09
N PHE A 48 2.46 15.48 1.42
CA PHE A 48 2.84 14.16 1.93
C PHE A 48 3.39 14.18 3.37
N HIS A 49 4.23 15.16 3.70
CA HIS A 49 4.83 15.30 5.05
C HIS A 49 3.81 15.56 6.17
N ASP A 50 2.68 16.22 5.87
CA ASP A 50 1.64 16.50 6.87
C ASP A 50 1.10 15.21 7.52
N ILE A 51 1.09 14.10 6.77
CA ILE A 51 0.62 12.80 7.28
C ILE A 51 1.47 12.40 8.48
N TYR A 52 2.79 12.35 8.29
CA TYR A 52 3.72 11.91 9.33
C TYR A 52 3.84 12.94 10.47
N GLU A 53 3.78 14.23 10.17
CA GLU A 53 3.74 15.28 11.20
C GLU A 53 2.53 15.17 12.13
N GLU A 54 1.34 14.90 11.57
CA GLU A 54 0.13 14.71 12.37
C GLU A 54 0.16 13.40 13.15
N LEU A 55 0.68 12.31 12.57
CA LEU A 55 0.86 11.06 13.31
C LEU A 55 1.84 11.23 14.47
N ASP A 56 2.96 11.93 14.28
CA ASP A 56 3.94 12.24 15.33
C ASP A 56 3.33 13.05 16.49
N ARG A 57 2.35 13.93 16.21
CA ARG A 57 1.65 14.72 17.24
C ARG A 57 0.62 13.91 18.03
N ASN A 58 0.05 12.86 17.43
CA ASN A 58 -1.11 12.16 17.97
C ASN A 58 -0.80 10.75 18.50
N TYR A 59 0.27 10.11 18.03
CA TYR A 59 0.55 8.70 18.29
C TYR A 59 2.02 8.45 18.64
N THR A 60 2.26 7.35 19.35
CA THR A 60 3.63 6.93 19.65
C THR A 60 4.18 6.16 18.47
N TYR A 61 5.35 6.57 17.98
CA TYR A 61 6.15 5.77 17.06
C TYR A 61 7.03 4.82 17.86
N THR A 62 6.85 3.51 17.70
CA THR A 62 7.59 2.47 18.44
C THR A 62 8.09 1.42 17.46
N GLU A 63 9.35 1.00 17.64
CA GLU A 63 10.06 0.17 16.66
C GLU A 63 9.94 0.80 15.26
N ASP A 64 9.20 0.15 14.35
CA ASP A 64 9.01 0.67 12.99
C ASP A 64 7.58 1.13 12.67
N TYR A 65 6.66 1.19 13.63
CA TYR A 65 5.25 1.53 13.40
C TYR A 65 4.69 2.60 14.35
N TYR A 66 3.58 3.22 13.96
CA TYR A 66 2.77 4.04 14.86
C TYR A 66 1.74 3.17 15.59
N ASP A 67 1.73 3.25 16.93
CA ASP A 67 0.72 2.61 17.77
C ASP A 67 -0.53 3.49 17.87
N VAL A 68 -1.58 3.06 17.16
CA VAL A 68 -2.90 3.71 17.13
C VAL A 68 -3.84 2.92 18.02
N GLU A 69 -3.69 3.09 19.35
CA GLU A 69 -4.52 2.44 20.37
C GLU A 69 -4.51 0.90 20.28
N GLY A 70 -3.32 0.32 20.07
CA GLY A 70 -3.11 -1.12 19.91
C GLY A 70 -3.11 -1.60 18.45
N PHE A 71 -3.45 -0.74 17.50
CA PHE A 71 -3.41 -1.03 16.06
C PHE A 71 -2.11 -0.53 15.43
N LYS A 72 -1.42 -1.39 14.65
CA LYS A 72 -0.11 -1.03 14.08
C LYS A 72 -0.24 -0.38 12.72
N VAL A 73 0.35 0.80 12.55
CA VAL A 73 0.42 1.49 11.25
C VAL A 73 1.87 1.61 10.81
N PHE A 74 2.26 0.75 9.86
CA PHE A 74 3.61 0.76 9.28
C PHE A 74 3.72 1.88 8.24
N PRO A 75 4.75 2.75 8.31
CA PRO A 75 5.04 3.75 7.30
C PRO A 75 5.31 3.14 5.94
N GLY A 76 4.77 3.78 4.91
CA GLY A 76 5.03 3.40 3.53
C GLY A 76 4.67 4.49 2.53
N MET A 77 4.78 4.14 1.26
CA MET A 77 4.48 5.00 0.13
C MET A 77 4.22 4.15 -1.12
N GLU A 78 3.28 4.55 -1.98
CA GLU A 78 3.11 3.98 -3.32
C GLU A 78 3.80 4.91 -4.34
N VAL A 79 4.79 4.39 -5.07
CA VAL A 79 5.63 5.15 -5.99
C VAL A 79 5.34 4.75 -7.44
N ASP A 80 5.04 5.74 -8.27
CA ASP A 80 4.89 5.55 -9.72
C ASP A 80 6.29 5.56 -10.38
N VAL A 81 6.56 4.61 -11.28
CA VAL A 81 7.85 4.53 -11.99
C VAL A 81 7.69 4.78 -13.51
N ARG A 82 8.79 5.18 -14.17
CA ARG A 82 8.81 5.32 -15.64
C ARG A 82 8.47 4.01 -16.31
N ASN A 83 7.84 4.10 -17.48
CA ASN A 83 7.36 2.96 -18.25
C ASN A 83 6.39 2.08 -17.45
N GLY A 84 5.69 2.68 -16.49
CA GLY A 84 4.56 2.10 -15.77
C GLY A 84 4.88 1.13 -14.65
N GLY A 85 3.84 0.76 -13.90
CA GLY A 85 3.92 0.04 -12.63
C GLY A 85 3.93 0.98 -11.43
N HIS A 86 3.36 0.50 -10.32
CA HIS A 86 3.50 1.15 -9.00
C HIS A 86 4.21 0.20 -8.05
N ILE A 87 5.07 0.75 -7.20
CA ILE A 87 5.81 0.01 -6.19
C ILE A 87 5.40 0.51 -4.81
N LEU A 88 4.91 -0.38 -3.97
CA LEU A 88 4.74 -0.08 -2.55
C LEU A 88 6.09 -0.22 -1.88
N VAL A 89 6.50 0.82 -1.16
CA VAL A 89 7.68 0.80 -0.31
C VAL A 89 7.23 0.92 1.14
N ILE A 90 7.74 0.06 2.00
CA ILE A 90 7.39 0.01 3.44
C ILE A 90 8.70 -0.01 4.22
N GLY A 91 8.77 0.77 5.30
CA GLY A 91 10.00 0.93 6.05
C GLY A 91 9.85 1.72 7.33
N THR A 92 10.98 2.07 7.94
CA THR A 92 10.98 3.04 9.03
C THR A 92 10.47 4.38 8.53
N ARG A 93 9.87 5.18 9.42
CA ARG A 93 9.42 6.55 9.11
C ARG A 93 10.56 7.37 8.49
N GLY A 94 11.78 7.24 9.03
CA GLY A 94 12.96 7.93 8.51
C GLY A 94 13.29 7.53 7.08
N ALA A 95 13.31 6.22 6.78
CA ALA A 95 13.60 5.71 5.45
C ALA A 95 12.55 6.14 4.41
N VAL A 96 11.27 6.12 4.78
CA VAL A 96 10.18 6.57 3.89
C VAL A 96 10.27 8.07 3.60
N LEU A 97 10.55 8.90 4.61
CA LEU A 97 10.71 10.34 4.43
C LEU A 97 11.97 10.70 3.63
N GLU A 98 13.06 9.97 3.83
CA GLU A 98 14.29 10.12 3.03
C GLU A 98 14.03 9.76 1.55
N LEU A 99 13.38 8.63 1.27
CA LEU A 99 12.99 8.27 -0.09
C LEU A 99 12.05 9.32 -0.70
N ARG A 100 11.10 9.85 0.08
CA ARG A 100 10.24 10.93 -0.39
C ARG A 100 11.04 12.16 -0.81
N SER A 101 12.06 12.55 -0.05
CA SER A 101 12.93 13.68 -0.41
C SER A 101 13.67 13.42 -1.74
N ARG A 102 14.22 12.21 -1.92
CA ARG A 102 14.85 11.81 -3.20
C ARG A 102 13.89 11.84 -4.39
N LEU A 103 12.61 11.60 -4.14
CA LEU A 103 11.54 11.61 -5.15
C LEU A 103 10.95 13.00 -5.43
N GLU A 104 11.34 14.07 -4.73
CA GLU A 104 10.88 15.44 -5.02
C GLU A 104 10.99 15.83 -6.50
N PRO A 105 12.14 15.65 -7.19
CA PRO A 105 12.27 15.96 -8.61
C PRO A 105 11.53 14.98 -9.54
N HIS A 106 10.91 13.93 -8.99
CA HIS A 106 10.27 12.84 -9.72
C HIS A 106 8.74 12.78 -9.57
N THR A 107 8.12 13.87 -9.12
CA THR A 107 6.67 13.89 -8.75
C THR A 107 5.73 13.94 -9.97
N GLU A 108 6.18 14.53 -11.08
CA GLU A 108 5.36 14.73 -12.29
C GLU A 108 5.37 13.51 -13.21
N ALA A 109 4.27 13.25 -13.92
CA ALA A 109 4.07 12.03 -14.72
C ALA A 109 5.13 11.78 -15.81
N ASN A 110 5.72 12.84 -16.36
CA ASN A 110 6.80 12.77 -17.34
C ASN A 110 8.21 12.69 -16.71
N MET A 111 8.30 12.78 -15.39
CA MET A 111 9.55 12.90 -14.62
C MET A 111 9.73 11.79 -13.57
N PHE A 112 8.81 10.83 -13.49
CA PHE A 112 8.89 9.68 -12.58
C PHE A 112 10.28 9.05 -12.54
N VAL A 113 10.63 8.39 -11.43
CA VAL A 113 11.95 7.76 -11.28
C VAL A 113 12.05 6.52 -12.18
N ALA A 114 13.26 6.19 -12.64
CA ALA A 114 13.48 4.90 -13.30
C ALA A 114 13.32 3.77 -12.27
N PHE A 115 12.73 2.64 -12.70
CA PHE A 115 12.45 1.53 -11.77
C PHE A 115 13.72 0.98 -11.10
N GLU A 116 14.80 0.78 -11.86
CA GLU A 116 16.09 0.36 -11.33
C GLU A 116 16.65 1.33 -10.27
N GLN A 117 16.58 2.63 -10.54
CA GLN A 117 17.05 3.65 -9.60
C GLN A 117 16.23 3.65 -8.28
N LEU A 118 14.91 3.43 -8.37
CA LEU A 118 14.08 3.27 -7.18
C LEU A 118 14.51 2.05 -6.37
N LEU A 119 14.76 0.91 -7.03
CA LEU A 119 15.22 -0.31 -6.37
C LEU A 119 16.58 -0.09 -5.67
N ASP A 120 17.51 0.64 -6.29
CA ASP A 120 18.81 0.97 -5.68
C ASP A 120 18.64 1.81 -4.41
N TRP A 121 17.78 2.83 -4.43
CA TRP A 121 17.49 3.61 -3.23
C TRP A 121 16.79 2.79 -2.15
N CYS A 122 15.90 1.87 -2.53
CA CYS A 122 15.28 0.97 -1.58
C CYS A 122 16.28 0.02 -0.92
N ASP A 123 17.29 -0.46 -1.65
CA ASP A 123 18.39 -1.25 -1.08
C ASP A 123 19.19 -0.44 -0.05
N GLU A 124 19.57 0.80 -0.39
CA GLU A 124 20.29 1.71 0.52
C GLU A 124 19.50 2.01 1.80
N LEU A 125 18.17 2.14 1.68
CA LEU A 125 17.29 2.53 2.77
C LEU A 125 16.64 1.34 3.49
N SER A 126 16.98 0.11 3.09
CA SER A 126 16.41 -1.13 3.64
C SER A 126 14.88 -1.17 3.61
N LEU A 127 14.29 -0.74 2.48
CA LEU A 127 12.84 -0.69 2.27
C LEU A 127 12.32 -2.02 1.71
N LEU A 128 11.22 -2.53 2.29
CA LEU A 128 10.43 -3.61 1.72
C LEU A 128 9.73 -3.09 0.45
N ARG A 129 9.78 -3.85 -0.65
CA ARG A 129 9.27 -3.47 -1.97
C ARG A 129 8.23 -4.48 -2.46
N ILE A 130 7.02 -4.00 -2.72
CA ILE A 130 5.94 -4.82 -3.27
C ILE A 130 5.53 -4.25 -4.61
N GLY A 131 5.57 -5.08 -5.67
CA GLY A 131 5.06 -4.71 -6.99
C GLY A 131 3.54 -4.66 -6.96
N ALA A 132 2.97 -3.46 -6.98
CA ALA A 132 1.54 -3.25 -6.86
C ALA A 132 0.80 -3.63 -8.16
N HIS A 133 -0.37 -4.27 -8.03
CA HIS A 133 -1.32 -4.55 -9.13
C HIS A 133 -0.67 -4.85 -10.50
N PRO A 134 0.18 -5.90 -10.60
CA PRO A 134 1.16 -6.00 -11.69
C PRO A 134 0.57 -6.06 -13.11
N TYR A 135 -0.68 -6.51 -13.24
CA TYR A 135 -1.39 -6.67 -14.52
C TYR A 135 -2.40 -5.54 -14.83
N ARG A 136 -2.43 -4.46 -14.05
CA ARG A 136 -3.37 -3.36 -14.29
C ARG A 136 -3.12 -2.73 -15.66
N GLU A 137 -4.06 -2.88 -16.59
CA GLU A 137 -3.90 -2.52 -18.01
C GLU A 137 -3.44 -1.07 -18.24
N SER A 138 -3.94 -0.14 -17.42
CA SER A 138 -3.57 1.28 -17.55
C SER A 138 -2.13 1.58 -17.15
N ASN A 139 -1.49 0.69 -16.38
CA ASN A 139 -0.17 0.93 -15.82
C ASN A 139 0.58 -0.36 -15.43
N SER A 140 0.74 -1.28 -16.37
CA SER A 140 1.27 -2.63 -16.10
C SER A 140 2.71 -2.59 -15.58
N LEU A 141 3.00 -3.39 -14.55
CA LEU A 141 4.35 -3.61 -14.03
C LEU A 141 5.10 -4.69 -14.83
N THR A 142 4.37 -5.62 -15.45
CA THR A 142 4.96 -6.80 -16.11
C THR A 142 5.76 -6.50 -17.38
N GLN A 143 5.75 -5.25 -17.85
CA GLN A 143 6.54 -4.81 -19.00
C GLN A 143 8.03 -4.58 -18.69
N HIS A 144 8.40 -4.51 -17.41
CA HIS A 144 9.80 -4.37 -17.00
C HIS A 144 10.60 -5.67 -17.15
N ASP A 145 11.92 -5.54 -17.19
CA ASP A 145 12.83 -6.69 -17.25
C ASP A 145 12.59 -7.63 -16.05
N PRO A 146 12.39 -8.95 -16.28
CA PRO A 146 12.30 -9.95 -15.21
C PRO A 146 13.43 -9.90 -14.18
N ALA A 147 14.63 -9.46 -14.56
CA ALA A 147 15.75 -9.27 -13.64
C ALA A 147 15.49 -8.15 -12.63
N LEU A 148 14.84 -7.06 -13.04
CA LEU A 148 14.43 -5.98 -12.13
C LEU A 148 13.25 -6.42 -11.27
N LEU A 149 12.27 -7.13 -11.85
CA LEU A 149 11.13 -7.66 -11.09
C LEU A 149 11.57 -8.59 -9.96
N ARG A 150 12.63 -9.38 -10.14
CA ARG A 150 13.19 -10.25 -9.10
C ARG A 150 13.81 -9.49 -7.92
N ARG A 151 14.09 -8.19 -8.05
CA ARG A 151 14.57 -7.33 -6.95
C ARG A 151 13.43 -6.86 -6.04
N LEU A 152 12.17 -7.08 -6.41
CA LEU A 152 11.04 -6.87 -5.51
C LEU A 152 10.99 -8.00 -4.47
N ASP A 153 10.42 -7.70 -3.31
CA ASP A 153 10.25 -8.70 -2.26
C ASP A 153 8.97 -9.51 -2.49
N CYS A 154 7.89 -8.90 -3.00
CA CYS A 154 6.62 -9.57 -3.32
C CYS A 154 5.86 -8.90 -4.48
N PHE A 155 4.84 -9.58 -5.01
CA PHE A 155 3.77 -8.97 -5.82
C PHE A 155 2.46 -8.81 -5.04
N ASP A 156 1.70 -7.75 -5.32
CA ASP A 156 0.42 -7.45 -4.67
C ASP A 156 -0.78 -8.00 -5.47
N LEU A 157 -1.59 -8.82 -4.80
CA LEU A 157 -2.94 -9.17 -5.18
C LEU A 157 -3.94 -8.23 -4.48
N ASN A 158 -4.38 -7.20 -5.20
CA ASN A 158 -5.24 -6.18 -4.61
C ASN A 158 -6.74 -6.44 -4.78
N ALA A 159 -7.54 -5.94 -3.84
CA ALA A 159 -8.99 -6.13 -3.85
C ALA A 159 -9.69 -5.50 -5.06
N LYS A 160 -9.19 -4.37 -5.57
CA LYS A 160 -9.82 -3.65 -6.68
C LYS A 160 -9.68 -4.42 -7.98
N ASP A 161 -8.53 -5.02 -8.23
CA ASP A 161 -8.29 -5.86 -9.40
C ASP A 161 -9.06 -7.18 -9.30
N LEU A 162 -9.08 -7.82 -8.12
CA LEU A 162 -9.94 -8.98 -7.86
C LEU A 162 -11.42 -8.68 -8.15
N SER A 163 -11.90 -7.49 -7.77
CA SER A 163 -13.28 -7.08 -8.05
C SER A 163 -13.53 -6.74 -9.52
N THR A 164 -12.51 -6.26 -10.24
CA THR A 164 -12.66 -5.75 -11.62
C THR A 164 -12.47 -6.85 -12.65
N TYR A 165 -11.42 -7.66 -12.48
CA TYR A 165 -11.01 -8.72 -13.40
C TYR A 165 -11.51 -10.10 -12.98
N GLY A 166 -12.04 -10.23 -11.76
CA GLY A 166 -12.58 -11.46 -11.21
C GLY A 166 -11.55 -12.33 -10.50
N PRO A 167 -11.98 -13.50 -9.98
CA PRO A 167 -11.16 -14.35 -9.12
C PRO A 167 -9.93 -14.95 -9.82
N THR A 168 -9.96 -15.08 -11.15
CA THR A 168 -8.83 -15.59 -11.96
C THR A 168 -7.60 -14.71 -11.87
N MET A 169 -7.75 -13.43 -11.49
CA MET A 169 -6.61 -12.54 -11.26
C MET A 169 -5.65 -13.09 -10.19
N ARG A 170 -6.15 -13.84 -9.21
CA ARG A 170 -5.30 -14.52 -8.23
C ARG A 170 -4.34 -15.50 -8.90
N ASP A 171 -4.85 -16.34 -9.78
CA ASP A 171 -4.05 -17.35 -10.47
C ASP A 171 -3.02 -16.69 -11.38
N THR A 172 -3.39 -15.60 -12.07
CA THR A 172 -2.50 -14.82 -12.91
C THR A 172 -1.32 -14.21 -12.13
N VAL A 173 -1.59 -13.57 -10.99
CA VAL A 173 -0.51 -12.98 -10.16
C VAL A 173 0.34 -14.07 -9.52
N GLN A 174 -0.27 -15.20 -9.13
CA GLN A 174 0.46 -16.34 -8.58
C GLN A 174 1.39 -16.98 -9.61
N GLU A 175 0.99 -17.10 -10.88
CA GLU A 175 1.83 -17.60 -11.95
C GLU A 175 3.02 -16.67 -12.23
N LEU A 176 2.81 -15.35 -12.20
CA LEU A 176 3.88 -14.36 -12.30
C LEU A 176 4.88 -14.50 -11.14
N ALA A 177 4.38 -14.55 -9.90
CA ALA A 177 5.17 -14.73 -8.70
C ALA A 177 6.06 -15.98 -8.79
N HIS A 178 5.48 -17.11 -9.22
CA HIS A 178 6.21 -18.36 -9.46
C HIS A 178 7.29 -18.21 -10.54
N THR A 179 6.97 -17.55 -11.66
CA THR A 179 7.88 -17.37 -12.80
C THR A 179 9.09 -16.49 -12.44
N ILE A 180 8.86 -15.41 -11.69
CA ILE A 180 9.93 -14.49 -11.27
C ILE A 180 10.73 -15.08 -10.10
N GLY A 181 10.08 -15.87 -9.25
CA GLY A 181 10.66 -16.50 -8.06
C GLY A 181 10.56 -15.65 -6.80
N ILE A 182 9.47 -14.88 -6.65
CA ILE A 182 9.18 -14.08 -5.45
C ILE A 182 7.74 -14.31 -4.98
N PRO A 183 7.44 -14.16 -3.67
CA PRO A 183 6.09 -14.37 -3.13
C PRO A 183 5.01 -13.42 -3.68
N MET A 184 3.76 -13.80 -3.46
CA MET A 184 2.57 -12.95 -3.67
C MET A 184 1.91 -12.63 -2.32
N VAL A 185 1.67 -11.36 -2.06
CA VAL A 185 0.95 -10.83 -0.90
C VAL A 185 -0.34 -10.15 -1.34
N ALA A 186 -1.10 -9.60 -0.40
CA ALA A 186 -2.33 -8.89 -0.71
C ALA A 186 -2.46 -7.54 -0.01
N GLY A 187 -3.24 -6.65 -0.62
CA GLY A 187 -3.69 -5.43 0.03
C GLY A 187 -4.95 -4.85 -0.59
N SER A 188 -5.60 -3.93 0.09
CA SER A 188 -6.92 -3.48 -0.36
C SER A 188 -6.86 -2.51 -1.54
N ASP A 189 -5.78 -1.74 -1.72
CA ASP A 189 -5.75 -0.52 -2.58
C ASP A 189 -6.93 0.41 -2.22
N THR A 190 -7.31 0.40 -0.93
CA THR A 190 -8.45 1.17 -0.44
C THR A 190 -8.13 2.65 -0.43
N HIS A 191 -9.12 3.47 -0.75
CA HIS A 191 -9.08 4.93 -0.52
C HIS A 191 -10.31 5.39 0.27
N HIS A 192 -11.03 4.45 0.87
CA HIS A 192 -12.24 4.74 1.63
C HIS A 192 -12.43 3.65 2.70
N PRO A 193 -12.76 4.01 3.96
CA PRO A 193 -12.87 3.06 5.07
C PRO A 193 -13.58 1.75 4.71
N LEU A 194 -14.76 1.83 4.08
CA LEU A 194 -15.58 0.68 3.69
C LEU A 194 -14.87 -0.49 2.95
N GLN A 195 -13.74 -0.25 2.30
CA GLN A 195 -12.99 -1.28 1.55
C GLN A 195 -11.90 -1.98 2.38
N PHE A 196 -11.60 -1.53 3.60
CA PHE A 196 -10.71 -2.28 4.50
C PHE A 196 -11.22 -3.69 4.75
N GLY A 197 -10.28 -4.64 4.86
CA GLY A 197 -10.57 -6.06 5.06
C GLY A 197 -11.13 -6.78 3.83
N SER A 198 -11.10 -6.17 2.64
CA SER A 198 -11.52 -6.85 1.40
C SER A 198 -10.59 -8.01 1.03
N VAL A 199 -9.28 -7.82 1.24
CA VAL A 199 -8.26 -8.85 1.14
C VAL A 199 -7.16 -8.52 2.14
N ILE A 200 -6.63 -9.52 2.85
CA ILE A 200 -5.63 -9.34 3.92
C ILE A 200 -4.62 -10.50 3.91
N ASN A 201 -3.48 -10.29 4.57
CA ASN A 201 -2.51 -11.32 4.90
C ASN A 201 -2.67 -11.68 6.37
N GLN A 202 -3.00 -12.94 6.66
CA GLN A 202 -2.92 -13.48 8.01
C GLN A 202 -1.54 -14.10 8.20
N LEU A 203 -0.68 -13.43 8.95
CA LEU A 203 0.66 -13.88 9.29
C LEU A 203 0.60 -14.92 10.41
N ASP A 204 1.63 -15.76 10.51
CA ASP A 204 1.75 -16.80 11.54
C ASP A 204 2.13 -16.30 12.94
N GLY A 205 2.46 -15.01 13.06
CA GLY A 205 2.93 -14.38 14.28
C GLY A 205 2.59 -12.90 14.37
N GLU A 206 3.16 -12.26 15.39
CA GLU A 206 3.12 -10.81 15.61
C GLU A 206 4.49 -10.23 15.27
N TYR A 207 4.51 -9.16 14.49
CA TYR A 207 5.73 -8.50 14.02
C TYR A 207 5.69 -7.01 14.37
N ASN A 208 6.84 -6.48 14.78
CA ASN A 208 6.99 -5.10 15.25
C ASN A 208 7.96 -4.28 14.37
N THR A 209 8.79 -4.94 13.57
CA THR A 209 9.74 -4.28 12.67
C THR A 209 9.40 -4.59 11.22
N VAL A 210 9.78 -3.70 10.29
CA VAL A 210 9.63 -3.96 8.85
C VAL A 210 10.55 -5.10 8.42
N THR A 211 11.73 -5.24 9.05
CA THR A 211 12.65 -6.35 8.77
C THR A 211 12.01 -7.70 9.09
N ASP A 212 11.41 -7.87 10.27
CA ASP A 212 10.78 -9.14 10.63
C ASP A 212 9.54 -9.42 9.75
N LEU A 213 8.81 -8.35 9.36
CA LEU A 213 7.71 -8.46 8.41
C LEU A 213 8.23 -8.95 7.05
N ALA A 214 9.29 -8.35 6.51
CA ALA A 214 9.90 -8.76 5.25
C ALA A 214 10.39 -10.22 5.28
N ASP A 215 11.02 -10.65 6.39
CA ASP A 215 11.44 -12.03 6.57
C ASP A 215 10.26 -13.01 6.63
N CYS A 216 9.17 -12.64 7.30
CA CYS A 216 7.93 -13.42 7.30
C CYS A 216 7.34 -13.60 5.90
N LEU A 217 7.29 -12.51 5.12
CA LEU A 217 6.75 -12.54 3.75
C LEU A 217 7.65 -13.37 2.83
N LYS A 218 8.96 -13.20 2.92
CA LYS A 218 9.96 -13.95 2.14
C LYS A 218 9.92 -15.46 2.43
N GLN A 219 9.63 -15.84 3.66
CA GLN A 219 9.48 -17.24 4.07
C GLN A 219 8.06 -17.80 3.85
N GLU A 220 7.16 -17.01 3.25
CA GLU A 220 5.77 -17.38 2.97
C GLU A 220 5.00 -17.85 4.21
N ARG A 221 5.32 -17.30 5.38
CA ARG A 221 4.69 -17.65 6.67
C ARG A 221 3.37 -16.91 6.90
N TYR A 222 2.48 -16.97 5.92
CA TYR A 222 1.18 -16.30 5.94
C TYR A 222 0.15 -16.96 5.02
N HIS A 223 -1.10 -16.55 5.16
CA HIS A 223 -2.19 -16.90 4.25
C HIS A 223 -2.93 -15.66 3.77
N ILE A 224 -3.20 -15.57 2.47
CA ILE A 224 -4.07 -14.54 1.91
C ILE A 224 -5.53 -14.94 2.14
N LEU A 225 -6.28 -14.06 2.80
CA LEU A 225 -7.72 -14.20 3.01
C LEU A 225 -8.46 -13.17 2.17
N VAL A 226 -9.45 -13.63 1.41
CA VAL A 226 -10.34 -12.79 0.61
C VAL A 226 -11.69 -12.73 1.30
N SER A 227 -12.22 -11.53 1.51
CA SER A 227 -13.54 -11.35 2.09
C SER A 227 -14.62 -11.94 1.18
N PRO A 228 -15.62 -12.66 1.71
CA PRO A 228 -16.77 -13.07 0.92
C PRO A 228 -17.61 -11.88 0.42
N CYS A 229 -17.39 -10.69 0.98
CA CYS A 229 -18.06 -9.44 0.59
C CYS A 229 -17.14 -8.49 -0.20
N LEU A 230 -16.09 -9.01 -0.84
CA LEU A 230 -15.11 -8.19 -1.57
C LEU A 230 -15.79 -7.27 -2.60
N ALA A 231 -16.72 -7.80 -3.39
CA ALA A 231 -17.40 -7.02 -4.43
C ALA A 231 -18.26 -5.90 -3.84
N GLU A 232 -19.00 -6.16 -2.77
CA GLU A 232 -19.84 -5.19 -2.08
C GLU A 232 -19.00 -4.09 -1.43
N LYS A 233 -17.90 -4.46 -0.77
CA LYS A 233 -16.95 -3.52 -0.14
C LYS A 233 -16.34 -2.57 -1.16
N VAL A 234 -15.76 -3.11 -2.25
CA VAL A 234 -15.16 -2.31 -3.33
C VAL A 234 -16.20 -1.42 -4.01
N LYS A 235 -17.40 -1.96 -4.30
CA LYS A 235 -18.49 -1.16 -4.90
C LYS A 235 -18.96 -0.05 -3.96
N GLY A 236 -19.18 -0.34 -2.69
CA GLY A 236 -19.62 0.62 -1.68
C GLY A 236 -18.63 1.77 -1.51
N ALA A 237 -17.34 1.45 -1.34
CA ALA A 237 -16.26 2.42 -1.27
C ALA A 237 -16.22 3.34 -2.51
N ASN A 238 -16.32 2.76 -3.72
CA ASN A 238 -16.31 3.53 -4.96
C ASN A 238 -17.51 4.48 -5.09
N VAL A 239 -18.71 4.02 -4.72
CA VAL A 239 -19.94 4.85 -4.75
C VAL A 239 -19.81 6.02 -3.78
N VAL A 240 -19.44 5.77 -2.52
CA VAL A 240 -19.31 6.84 -1.51
C VAL A 240 -18.20 7.81 -1.89
N LYS A 241 -17.03 7.32 -2.33
CA LYS A 241 -15.94 8.17 -2.82
C LYS A 241 -16.39 9.08 -3.98
N LYS A 242 -17.18 8.55 -4.93
CA LYS A 242 -17.74 9.35 -6.03
C LYS A 242 -18.67 10.45 -5.52
N LEU A 243 -19.57 10.12 -4.58
CA LEU A 243 -20.49 11.09 -3.99
C LEU A 243 -19.75 12.19 -3.22
N LEU A 244 -18.74 11.84 -2.41
CA LEU A 244 -17.92 12.82 -1.67
C LEU A 244 -17.18 13.78 -2.59
N LYS A 245 -16.64 13.27 -3.72
CA LYS A 245 -16.01 14.11 -4.75
C LYS A 245 -16.99 15.10 -5.40
N GLN A 246 -18.22 14.67 -5.65
CA GLN A 246 -19.25 15.50 -6.30
C GLN A 246 -19.77 16.62 -5.40
N HIS A 247 -19.84 16.39 -4.08
CA HIS A 247 -20.39 17.36 -3.12
C HIS A 247 -19.36 18.36 -2.56
N GLY A 248 -18.17 18.45 -3.13
CA GLY A 248 -17.18 19.49 -2.76
C GLY A 248 -16.59 19.36 -1.35
N LYS A 249 -16.87 18.30 -0.59
CA LYS A 249 -16.18 17.98 0.68
C LYS A 249 -14.71 17.60 0.49
N VAL A 250 -14.26 17.51 -0.75
CA VAL A 250 -12.86 17.42 -1.15
C VAL A 250 -12.36 18.86 -1.26
N LEU A 251 -12.04 19.50 -0.13
CA LEU A 251 -11.40 20.81 -0.12
C LEU A 251 -10.08 20.68 -0.90
N VAL A 252 -10.11 21.15 -2.15
CA VAL A 252 -8.95 21.57 -2.92
C VAL A 252 -8.98 23.09 -2.81
N GLN A 253 -8.24 23.64 -1.84
CA GLN A 253 -7.81 25.03 -1.88
C GLN A 253 -6.28 25.03 -1.93
#